data_AF-A0A9E7ED28-F1
#
_entry.id   AF-A0A9E7ED28-F1
#
_cell.length_a   1.000
_cell.length_b   1.000
_cell.length_c   1.000
_cell.angle_alpha   90.00
_cell.angle_beta   90.00
_cell.angle_gamma   90.00
#
_symmetry.space_group_name_H-M   'P 1'
#
loop_
_entity.id
_entity.type
_entity.pdbx_description
1 polymer ?
#
loop_
_entity_poly.entity_id
_entity_poly.type
_entity_poly.pdbx_seq_one_letter_code
_entity_poly.pdbx_strand_id
1 'polypeptide(L)'
;MLGIGTSFGWLILLCTKDRLINLFNPVTAEDIRLPYLDRLTFADAVPDADGPVIVVQKAVLSSDPTLDRDFVAVLFTRGVNIRWFTWRHGDESWTANANFLVQLTARTRDVVPYGNRILCAIYGDNDYWAVLQVAPGPRGRARLPHGTPCRPACRALVIPPT
;
A
#
# COMPACT_ATOMS: atom_id res chain seq x y z
N MET A 1 -14.51 -13.20 -0.01
CA MET A 1 -13.47 -12.26 -0.49
C MET A 1 -14.04 -10.86 -0.45
N LEU A 2 -13.28 -9.86 -0.04
CA LEU A 2 -13.70 -8.46 0.07
C LEU A 2 -12.91 -7.61 -0.93
N GLY A 3 -13.58 -6.79 -1.73
CA GLY A 3 -12.92 -5.80 -2.58
C GLY A 3 -12.42 -4.64 -1.74
N ILE A 4 -11.10 -4.41 -1.75
CA ILE A 4 -10.44 -3.34 -0.97
C ILE A 4 -9.84 -2.25 -1.88
N GLY A 5 -9.95 -2.40 -3.19
CA GLY A 5 -9.49 -1.39 -4.14
C GLY A 5 -9.62 -1.85 -5.58
N THR A 6 -9.49 -0.89 -6.49
CA THR A 6 -9.39 -1.12 -7.93
C THR A 6 -8.36 -0.16 -8.51
N SER A 7 -7.51 -0.61 -9.43
CA SER A 7 -6.52 0.24 -10.11
C SER A 7 -6.20 -0.32 -11.48
N PHE A 8 -6.23 0.52 -12.52
CA PHE A 8 -5.86 0.11 -13.90
C PHE A 8 -6.61 -1.12 -14.42
N GLY A 9 -7.90 -1.27 -14.06
CA GLY A 9 -8.70 -2.45 -14.44
C GLY A 9 -8.47 -3.69 -13.59
N TRP A 10 -7.54 -3.67 -12.63
CA TRP A 10 -7.33 -4.74 -11.66
C TRP A 10 -8.20 -4.56 -10.42
N LEU A 11 -8.74 -5.67 -9.92
CA LEU A 11 -9.40 -5.79 -8.63
C LEU A 11 -8.37 -6.15 -7.57
N ILE A 12 -8.42 -5.49 -6.42
CA ILE A 12 -7.60 -5.80 -5.25
C ILE A 12 -8.51 -6.43 -4.20
N LEU A 13 -8.29 -7.71 -3.93
CA LEU A 13 -9.18 -8.57 -3.17
C LEU A 13 -8.48 -9.03 -1.89
N LEU A 14 -9.18 -8.93 -0.75
CA LEU A 14 -8.74 -9.44 0.54
C LEU A 14 -9.54 -10.69 0.90
N CYS A 15 -8.85 -11.80 1.17
CA CYS A 15 -9.43 -12.93 1.88
C CYS A 15 -9.35 -12.64 3.38
N THR A 16 -10.49 -12.43 4.04
CA THR A 16 -10.53 -12.10 5.48
C THR A 16 -10.16 -13.27 6.37
N LYS A 17 -10.39 -14.51 5.92
CA LYS A 17 -10.03 -15.74 6.67
C LYS A 17 -8.52 -15.95 6.67
N ASP A 18 -7.90 -15.86 5.50
CA ASP A 18 -6.48 -16.19 5.30
C ASP A 18 -5.58 -14.95 5.32
N ARG A 19 -6.17 -13.75 5.50
CA ARG A 19 -5.48 -12.45 5.46
C ARG A 19 -4.55 -12.30 4.26
N LEU A 20 -4.99 -12.85 3.13
CA LEU A 20 -4.28 -12.88 1.86
C LEU A 20 -4.82 -11.78 0.95
N ILE A 21 -3.93 -11.03 0.31
CA ILE A 21 -4.30 -10.09 -0.75
C ILE A 21 -4.03 -10.72 -2.11
N ASN A 22 -4.95 -10.51 -3.03
CA ASN A 22 -4.84 -10.98 -4.39
C ASN A 22 -5.19 -9.86 -5.38
N LEU A 23 -4.43 -9.77 -6.47
CA LEU A 23 -4.75 -8.91 -7.61
C LEU A 23 -5.36 -9.77 -8.69
N PHE A 24 -6.55 -9.39 -9.15
CA PHE A 24 -7.25 -10.12 -10.19
C PHE A 24 -7.62 -9.18 -11.34
N ASN A 25 -7.24 -9.55 -12.56
CA ASN A 25 -7.65 -8.86 -13.77
C ASN A 25 -8.85 -9.60 -14.40
N PRO A 26 -10.06 -9.02 -14.39
CA PRO A 26 -11.25 -9.67 -14.93
C PRO A 26 -11.23 -9.82 -16.46
N VAL A 27 -10.41 -9.04 -17.16
CA VAL A 27 -10.31 -9.07 -18.63
C VAL A 27 -9.34 -10.15 -19.09
N THR A 28 -8.17 -10.24 -18.45
CA THR A 28 -7.13 -11.22 -18.82
C THR A 28 -7.21 -12.52 -18.03
N ALA A 29 -8.08 -12.59 -17.02
CA ALA A 29 -8.15 -13.67 -16.02
C ALA A 29 -6.83 -13.91 -15.27
N GLU A 30 -5.94 -12.92 -15.26
CA GLU A 30 -4.66 -13.01 -14.56
C GLU A 30 -4.84 -12.81 -13.06
N ASP A 31 -4.06 -13.56 -12.28
CA ASP A 31 -4.10 -13.61 -10.82
C ASP A 31 -2.69 -13.43 -10.26
N ILE A 32 -2.49 -12.45 -9.37
CA ILE A 32 -1.22 -12.20 -8.71
C ILE A 32 -1.44 -12.20 -7.20
N ARG A 33 -0.92 -13.25 -6.55
CA ARG A 33 -0.98 -13.41 -5.09
C ARG A 33 0.10 -12.58 -4.41
N LEU A 34 -0.30 -11.79 -3.42
CA LEU A 34 0.61 -11.01 -2.59
C LEU A 34 0.96 -11.78 -1.31
N PRO A 35 2.06 -11.41 -0.63
CA PRO A 35 2.43 -12.01 0.65
C PRO A 35 1.33 -11.84 1.71
N TYR A 36 1.27 -12.77 2.66
CA TYR A 36 0.35 -12.74 3.79
C TYR A 36 0.53 -11.50 4.67
N LEU A 37 -0.59 -10.97 5.19
CA LEU A 37 -0.58 -9.83 6.11
C LEU A 37 -0.23 -10.21 7.56
N ASP A 38 -0.11 -11.50 7.89
CA ASP A 38 0.10 -11.96 9.28
C ASP A 38 1.44 -11.53 9.89
N ARG A 39 2.40 -11.13 9.06
CA ARG A 39 3.69 -10.59 9.51
C ARG A 39 3.67 -9.07 9.70
N LEU A 40 2.52 -8.42 9.51
CA LEU A 40 2.40 -6.97 9.64
C LEU A 40 2.21 -6.58 11.11
N THR A 41 3.30 -6.57 11.87
CA THR A 41 3.29 -6.02 13.23
C THR A 41 3.55 -4.52 13.18
N PHE A 42 2.59 -3.71 13.63
CA PHE A 42 2.90 -2.37 14.13
C PHE A 42 3.07 -2.45 15.64
N ALA A 43 4.17 -1.91 16.16
CA ALA A 43 4.42 -1.82 17.60
C ALA A 43 3.32 -1.03 18.36
N ASP A 44 2.53 -0.24 17.64
CA ASP A 44 1.55 0.71 18.17
C ASP A 44 0.09 0.35 17.81
N ALA A 45 -0.23 -0.93 17.56
CA ALA A 45 -1.63 -1.35 17.48
C ALA A 45 -2.13 -1.52 18.91
N VAL A 46 -3.20 -0.80 19.29
CA VAL A 46 -3.85 -1.00 20.59
C VAL A 46 -4.26 -2.47 20.65
N PRO A 47 -3.74 -3.25 21.62
CA PRO A 47 -4.14 -4.63 21.74
C PRO A 47 -5.61 -4.64 22.14
N ASP A 48 -6.48 -5.04 21.22
CA ASP A 48 -7.81 -5.49 21.59
C ASP A 48 -7.68 -6.85 22.29
N ALA A 49 -8.69 -7.27 23.03
CA ALA A 49 -8.66 -8.53 23.78
C ALA A 49 -8.41 -9.78 22.90
N ASP A 50 -8.63 -9.65 21.58
CA ASP A 50 -8.39 -10.66 20.53
C ASP A 50 -7.12 -10.40 19.67
N GLY A 51 -6.26 -9.47 20.09
CA GLY A 51 -5.03 -9.08 19.37
C GLY A 51 -5.23 -7.92 18.38
N PRO A 52 -4.14 -7.44 17.75
CA PRO A 52 -4.21 -6.28 16.86
C PRO A 52 -4.97 -6.62 15.57
N VAL A 53 -6.18 -6.07 15.42
CA VAL A 53 -6.98 -6.22 14.19
C VAL A 53 -6.49 -5.20 13.15
N ILE A 54 -5.77 -5.67 12.14
CA ILE A 54 -5.39 -4.83 10.99
C ILE A 54 -6.63 -4.61 10.13
N VAL A 55 -7.23 -3.43 10.23
CA VAL A 55 -8.34 -3.02 9.36
C VAL A 55 -7.77 -2.38 8.10
N VAL A 56 -7.69 -3.15 7.03
CA VAL A 56 -7.39 -2.63 5.69
C VAL A 56 -8.54 -1.71 5.25
N GLN A 57 -8.22 -0.46 4.94
CA GLN A 57 -9.20 0.50 4.42
C GLN A 57 -9.24 0.51 2.89
N LYS A 58 -8.07 0.59 2.29
CA LYS A 58 -7.93 0.77 0.84
C LYS A 58 -6.61 0.22 0.35
N ALA A 59 -6.60 -0.29 -0.88
CA ALA A 59 -5.38 -0.59 -1.61
C ALA A 59 -5.40 0.06 -2.99
N VAL A 60 -4.20 0.35 -3.51
CA VAL A 60 -3.98 0.90 -4.86
C VAL A 60 -2.71 0.33 -5.47
N LEU A 61 -2.62 0.39 -6.80
CA LEU A 61 -1.42 0.05 -7.55
C LEU A 61 -0.74 1.32 -8.08
N SER A 62 0.59 1.31 -8.19
CA SER A 62 1.36 2.44 -8.75
C SER A 62 1.31 2.55 -10.27
N SER A 63 1.03 1.44 -10.95
CA SER A 63 1.01 1.28 -12.41
C SER A 63 0.19 0.04 -12.77
N ASP A 64 -0.09 -0.15 -14.06
CA ASP A 64 -0.81 -1.31 -14.59
C ASP A 64 0.10 -2.54 -14.65
N PRO A 65 -0.16 -3.61 -13.87
CA PRO A 65 0.62 -4.85 -13.89
C PRO A 65 0.65 -5.57 -15.25
N THR A 66 -0.31 -5.30 -16.16
CA THR A 66 -0.28 -5.90 -17.50
C THR A 66 0.80 -5.28 -18.38
N LEU A 67 1.14 -4.00 -18.15
CA LEU A 67 2.10 -3.23 -18.95
C LEU A 67 3.45 -3.04 -18.25
N ASP A 68 3.46 -2.92 -16.92
CA ASP A 68 4.65 -2.70 -16.11
C ASP A 68 4.70 -3.70 -14.94
N ARG A 69 5.63 -4.67 -15.03
CA ARG A 69 5.86 -5.65 -13.95
C ARG A 69 6.65 -5.08 -12.78
N ASP A 70 7.19 -3.87 -12.89
CA ASP A 70 7.83 -3.14 -11.78
C ASP A 70 6.82 -2.18 -11.11
N PHE A 71 5.69 -2.76 -10.67
CA PHE A 71 4.65 -2.04 -9.94
C PHE A 71 4.77 -2.23 -8.42
N VAL A 72 4.20 -1.30 -7.68
CA VAL A 72 4.09 -1.32 -6.22
C VAL A 72 2.61 -1.32 -5.82
N ALA A 73 2.22 -2.30 -5.02
CA ALA A 73 0.95 -2.30 -4.30
C ALA A 73 1.11 -1.50 -3.00
N VAL A 74 0.18 -0.59 -2.76
CA VAL A 74 0.15 0.21 -1.53
C VAL A 74 -1.14 -0.10 -0.78
N LEU A 75 -1.00 -0.50 0.47
CA LEU A 75 -2.07 -0.89 1.37
C LEU A 75 -2.20 0.13 2.49
N PHE A 76 -3.36 0.78 2.60
CA PHE A 76 -3.67 1.72 3.66
C PHE A 76 -4.48 1.02 4.74
N THR A 77 -4.04 1.17 5.99
CA THR A 77 -4.73 0.60 7.15
C THR A 77 -5.27 1.68 8.06
N ARG A 78 -6.39 1.40 8.70
CA ARG A 78 -6.97 2.30 9.71
C ARG A 78 -6.03 2.42 10.91
N GLY A 79 -5.79 3.64 11.36
CA GLY A 79 -4.98 3.92 12.55
C GLY A 79 -5.08 5.39 12.96
N VAL A 80 -4.45 5.74 14.08
CA VAL A 80 -4.35 7.12 14.59
C VAL A 80 -3.39 7.97 13.73
N ASN A 81 -2.41 7.32 13.10
CA ASN A 81 -1.49 7.92 12.14
C ASN A 81 -1.74 7.34 10.76
N ILE A 82 -1.37 8.06 9.69
CA ILE A 82 -1.33 7.41 8.37
C ILE A 82 -0.26 6.31 8.42
N ARG A 83 -0.72 5.07 8.30
CA ARG A 83 0.12 3.88 8.16
C ARG A 83 -0.21 3.22 6.84
N TRP A 84 0.83 2.86 6.10
CA TRP A 84 0.68 2.14 4.86
C TRP A 84 1.76 1.09 4.69
N PHE A 85 1.42 0.05 3.96
CA PHE A 85 2.37 -0.98 3.57
C PHE A 85 2.60 -0.89 2.08
N THR A 86 3.84 -1.15 1.68
CA THR A 86 4.22 -1.21 0.27
C THR A 86 4.76 -2.59 -0.02
N TRP A 87 4.35 -3.15 -1.15
CA TRP A 87 4.90 -4.37 -1.70
C TRP A 87 5.22 -4.13 -3.16
N ARG A 88 6.48 -4.32 -3.56
CA ARG A 88 6.85 -4.34 -4.97
C ARG A 88 6.72 -5.76 -5.49
N HIS A 89 6.33 -5.89 -6.76
CA HIS A 89 6.28 -7.20 -7.38
C HIS A 89 7.64 -7.91 -7.29
N GLY A 90 7.64 -9.10 -6.69
CA GLY A 90 8.84 -9.90 -6.43
C GLY A 90 9.40 -9.78 -5.02
N ASP A 91 8.93 -8.83 -4.20
CA ASP A 91 9.31 -8.76 -2.78
C ASP A 91 8.73 -9.96 -2.01
N GLU A 92 9.50 -10.50 -1.06
CA GLU A 92 9.06 -11.63 -0.22
C GLU A 92 8.09 -11.18 0.90
N SER A 93 8.09 -9.90 1.25
CA SER A 93 7.32 -9.36 2.35
C SER A 93 6.91 -7.91 2.13
N TRP A 94 5.90 -7.49 2.87
CA TRP A 94 5.45 -6.10 2.91
C TRP A 94 6.43 -5.23 3.69
N THR A 95 6.68 -4.03 3.19
CA THR A 95 7.43 -3.00 3.92
C THR A 95 6.44 -2.08 4.64
N ALA A 96 6.57 -1.96 5.96
CA ALA A 96 5.79 -1.04 6.77
C ALA A 96 6.32 0.39 6.63
N ASN A 97 5.42 1.34 6.39
CA ASN A 97 5.72 2.75 6.33
C ASN A 97 4.78 3.50 7.27
N ALA A 98 5.33 4.46 7.99
CA ALA A 98 4.58 5.35 8.85
C ALA A 98 5.09 6.77 8.65
N ASN A 99 4.17 7.73 8.63
CA ASN A 99 4.53 9.14 8.73
C ASN A 99 3.92 9.72 10.01
N PHE A 100 4.77 9.81 11.03
CA PHE A 100 4.39 10.30 12.35
C PHE A 100 4.10 11.81 12.38
N LEU A 101 4.56 12.55 11.37
CA LEU A 101 4.29 13.99 11.23
C LEU A 101 2.87 14.27 10.77
N VAL A 102 2.14 13.24 10.35
CA VAL A 102 0.80 13.35 9.81
C VAL A 102 -0.15 12.55 10.70
N GLN A 103 -0.41 13.11 11.88
CA GLN A 103 -1.56 12.72 12.69
C GLN A 103 -2.82 13.23 11.98
N LEU A 104 -3.30 12.46 11.01
CA LEU A 104 -4.65 12.70 10.49
C LEU A 104 -5.62 12.02 11.43
N THR A 105 -6.23 12.81 12.30
CA THR A 105 -7.51 12.50 12.93
C THR A 105 -8.62 12.30 11.89
N ALA A 106 -8.37 12.70 10.64
CA ALA A 106 -9.26 12.59 9.51
C ALA A 106 -9.18 11.21 8.82
N ARG A 107 -10.35 10.69 8.43
CA ARG A 107 -10.44 9.44 7.65
C ARG A 107 -9.88 9.68 6.24
N THR A 108 -9.00 8.78 5.78
CA THR A 108 -8.62 8.69 4.35
C THR A 108 -9.90 8.49 3.54
N ARG A 109 -10.15 9.39 2.57
CA ARG A 109 -11.33 9.27 1.71
C ARG A 109 -11.01 8.51 0.44
N ASP A 110 -9.90 8.87 -0.20
CA ASP A 110 -9.54 8.28 -1.47
C ASP A 110 -8.02 8.27 -1.66
N VAL A 111 -7.56 7.34 -2.48
CA VAL A 111 -6.19 7.29 -2.99
C VAL A 111 -6.29 6.92 -4.45
N VAL A 112 -5.68 7.72 -5.30
CA VAL A 112 -5.72 7.53 -6.75
C VAL A 112 -4.31 7.58 -7.34
N PRO A 113 -4.03 6.81 -8.39
CA PRO A 113 -2.84 7.02 -9.19
C PRO A 113 -2.84 8.43 -9.78
N TYR A 114 -1.72 9.14 -9.68
CA TYR A 114 -1.56 10.51 -10.14
C TYR A 114 -0.29 10.63 -10.99
N GLY A 115 -0.38 10.25 -12.26
CA GLY A 115 0.79 10.20 -13.15
C GLY A 115 1.69 8.98 -12.91
N ASN A 116 2.88 8.98 -13.53
CA ASN A 116 3.76 7.82 -13.49
C ASN A 116 4.40 7.65 -12.11
N ARG A 117 4.07 6.55 -11.43
CA ARG A 117 4.68 6.14 -10.15
C ARG A 117 4.49 7.16 -9.03
N ILE A 118 3.40 7.92 -9.10
CA ILE A 118 2.98 8.85 -8.08
C ILE A 118 1.53 8.50 -7.71
N LEU A 119 1.25 8.49 -6.42
CA LEU A 119 -0.09 8.29 -5.89
C LEU A 119 -0.49 9.54 -5.11
N CYS A 120 -1.73 9.98 -5.28
CA CYS A 120 -2.31 11.07 -4.49
C CYS A 120 -3.30 10.47 -3.50
N ALA A 121 -3.09 10.69 -2.21
CA ALA A 121 -4.00 10.32 -1.14
C ALA A 121 -4.71 11.56 -0.62
N ILE A 122 -6.05 11.52 -0.57
CA ILE A 122 -6.91 12.61 -0.12
C ILE A 122 -7.51 12.23 1.24
N TYR A 123 -7.42 13.15 2.19
CA TYR A 123 -7.85 12.95 3.58
C TYR A 123 -8.86 14.02 4.02
N GLY A 124 -9.74 13.63 4.96
CA GLY A 124 -10.73 14.55 5.52
C GLY A 124 -11.81 14.94 4.53
N ASP A 125 -12.36 16.16 4.64
CA ASP A 125 -13.34 16.69 3.71
C ASP A 125 -12.66 17.35 2.50
N ASN A 126 -11.58 16.70 2.02
CA ASN A 126 -10.59 17.22 1.06
C ASN A 126 -9.69 18.33 1.60
N ASP A 127 -9.62 18.46 2.93
CA ASP A 127 -8.79 19.47 3.59
C ASP A 127 -7.30 19.17 3.46
N TYR A 128 -6.88 17.95 3.12
CA TYR A 128 -5.47 17.60 2.98
C TYR A 128 -5.24 16.59 1.86
N TRP A 129 -4.11 16.71 1.18
CA TRP A 129 -3.62 15.70 0.26
C TRP A 129 -2.16 15.36 0.52
N ALA A 130 -1.81 14.09 0.34
CA ALA A 130 -0.44 13.60 0.39
C ALA A 130 -0.07 12.99 -0.95
N VAL A 131 1.12 13.35 -1.44
CA VAL A 131 1.72 12.74 -2.61
C VAL A 131 2.66 11.65 -2.13
N LEU A 132 2.38 10.41 -2.51
CA LEU A 132 3.32 9.30 -2.35
C LEU A 132 4.07 9.12 -3.66
N GLN A 133 5.36 9.43 -3.65
CA GLN A 133 6.24 9.16 -4.78
C GLN A 133 6.82 7.76 -4.62
N VAL A 134 6.56 6.89 -5.59
CA VAL A 134 7.09 5.53 -5.64
C VAL A 134 8.49 5.58 -6.24
N ALA A 135 9.49 5.13 -5.48
CA ALA A 135 10.87 5.10 -5.95
C ALA A 135 10.99 4.13 -7.16
N PRO A 136 11.86 4.43 -8.15
CA PRO A 136 12.24 3.44 -9.15
C PRO A 136 12.83 2.20 -8.47
N GLY A 137 12.45 1.01 -8.93
CA GLY A 137 13.07 -0.22 -8.46
C GLY A 137 14.55 -0.27 -8.86
N PRO A 138 15.39 -1.04 -8.13
CA PRO A 138 16.72 -1.34 -8.64
C PRO A 138 16.57 -2.01 -10.03
N ARG A 139 17.31 -1.51 -11.03
CA ARG A 139 17.32 -2.14 -12.37
C ARG A 139 17.69 -3.61 -12.20
N GLY A 140 16.95 -4.48 -12.89
CA GLY A 140 16.95 -5.93 -12.66
C GLY A 140 18.33 -6.55 -12.39
N ARG A 141 18.39 -7.40 -11.36
CA ARG A 141 19.53 -8.24 -10.95
C ARG A 141 20.79 -7.53 -10.44
N ALA A 142 20.67 -6.61 -9.48
CA ALA A 142 21.74 -6.48 -8.49
C ALA A 142 21.38 -7.38 -7.29
N ARG A 143 22.13 -8.49 -7.11
CA ARG A 143 22.14 -9.17 -5.81
C ARG A 143 22.61 -8.14 -4.79
N LEU A 144 21.70 -7.62 -3.98
CA LEU A 144 22.09 -6.77 -2.86
C LEU A 144 22.93 -7.63 -1.90
N PRO A 145 24.11 -7.15 -1.46
CA PRO A 145 24.83 -7.81 -0.39
C PRO A 145 23.92 -7.89 0.84
N HIS A 146 23.94 -9.05 1.51
CA HIS A 146 23.20 -9.28 2.75
C HIS A 146 23.48 -8.15 3.74
N GLY A 147 22.43 -7.47 4.21
CA GLY A 147 22.53 -6.45 5.25
C GLY A 147 22.18 -5.02 4.86
N THR A 148 21.73 -4.74 3.64
CA THR A 148 21.22 -3.39 3.32
C THR A 148 19.74 -3.30 3.74
N PRO A 149 19.35 -2.40 4.66
CA PRO A 149 17.93 -2.23 5.01
C PRO A 149 17.16 -1.81 3.77
N CYS A 150 16.02 -2.47 3.51
CA CYS A 150 15.12 -2.11 2.43
C CYS A 150 14.71 -0.64 2.61
N ARG A 151 15.19 0.25 1.74
CA ARG A 151 14.70 1.63 1.71
C ARG A 151 13.20 1.59 1.39
N PRO A 152 12.38 2.44 2.02
CA PRO A 152 10.96 2.48 1.75
C PRO A 152 10.70 2.73 0.26
N ALA A 153 9.87 1.89 -0.34
CA ALA A 153 9.54 1.97 -1.77
C ALA A 153 8.73 3.22 -2.13
N CYS A 154 8.20 3.94 -1.14
CA CYS A 154 7.43 5.16 -1.30
C CYS A 154 7.88 6.22 -0.31
N ARG A 155 7.98 7.47 -0.76
CA ARG A 155 8.18 8.64 0.10
C ARG A 155 6.92 9.51 0.05
N ALA A 156 6.38 9.85 1.22
CA ALA A 156 5.24 10.75 1.32
C ALA A 156 5.69 12.21 1.48
N LEU A 157 5.06 13.10 0.72
CA LEU A 157 5.08 14.56 0.91
C LEU A 157 3.64 15.00 1.21
N VAL A 158 3.43 15.71 2.32
CA VAL A 158 2.11 16.25 2.66
C VAL A 158 2.09 17.74 2.34
N ILE A 159 1.04 18.16 1.64
CA ILE A 159 0.87 19.54 1.21
C ILE A 159 -0.46 20.05 1.79
N PRO A 160 -0.46 21.14 2.58
CA PRO A 160 -1.70 21.76 3.05
C PRO A 160 -2.46 22.39 1.86
N PRO A 161 -3.79 22.54 1.97
CA PRO A 161 -4.58 23.21 0.94
C PRO A 161 -4.21 24.70 0.93
N THR A 162 -4.14 25.26 -0.28
CA THR A 162 -3.92 26.70 -0.53
C THR A 162 -5.20 27.50 -0.37
#